data_AF-A0A9E1VFU5-F1
#
_entry.id   AF-A0A9E1VFU5-F1
#
_cell.length_a   1.000
_cell.length_b   1.000
_cell.length_c   1.000
_cell.angle_alpha   90.00
_cell.angle_beta   90.00
_cell.angle_gamma   90.00
#
_symmetry.space_group_name_H-M   'P 1'
#
loop_
_entity.id
_entity.type
_entity.pdbx_description
1 polymer ?
#
loop_
_entity_poly.entity_id
_entity_poly.type
_entity_poly.pdbx_seq_one_letter_code
_entity_poly.pdbx_strand_id
1 'polypeptide(L)'
;MTKSQKDNLFQLVKSLSKSEKRQFKLYVGRLGVNTDSKFLNLFNFLDKATIYDEAAILKKGGIKKQQLANVKAHLYKQLLISLKLSPSHQNVRSQIREQLDFASILYHKGLYKQSLKILEKAKEFAIYNEEKNLAY
;
A
#
# COMPACT_ATOMS: atom_id res chain seq x y z
N MET A 1 10.90 19.04 -26.32
CA MET A 1 9.64 18.69 -25.61
C MET A 1 9.71 17.25 -25.15
N THR A 2 10.22 17.00 -23.95
CA THR A 2 10.28 15.65 -23.38
C THR A 2 8.89 15.26 -22.91
N LYS A 3 8.32 14.21 -23.52
CA LYS A 3 7.05 13.56 -23.12
C LYS A 3 6.93 13.57 -21.60
N SER A 4 5.87 14.18 -21.09
CA SER A 4 5.47 14.11 -19.68
C SER A 4 5.31 12.64 -19.30
N GLN A 5 6.40 12.03 -18.82
CA GLN A 5 6.40 10.68 -18.30
C GLN A 5 5.60 10.77 -17.00
N LYS A 6 4.30 10.45 -17.08
CA LYS A 6 3.37 10.55 -15.95
C LYS A 6 3.95 9.72 -14.79
N ASP A 7 4.47 10.38 -13.77
CA ASP A 7 5.08 9.72 -12.62
C ASP A 7 4.04 8.84 -11.91
N ASN A 8 4.31 7.53 -11.80
CA ASN A 8 3.38 6.53 -11.26
C ASN A 8 2.98 6.84 -9.81
N LEU A 9 3.91 7.36 -9.02
CA LEU A 9 3.64 7.74 -7.64
C LEU A 9 2.73 8.97 -7.60
N PHE A 10 2.95 9.96 -8.46
CA PHE A 10 2.06 11.12 -8.56
C PHE A 10 0.64 10.70 -8.96
N GLN A 11 0.50 9.81 -9.94
CA GLN A 11 -0.80 9.26 -10.33
C GLN A 11 -1.51 8.59 -9.14
N LEU A 12 -0.80 7.75 -8.40
CA LEU A 12 -1.36 7.08 -7.21
C LEU A 12 -1.79 8.09 -6.15
N VAL A 13 -0.97 9.08 -5.81
CA VAL A 13 -1.33 10.11 -4.82
C VAL A 13 -2.58 10.89 -5.24
N LYS A 14 -2.75 11.12 -6.54
CA LYS A 14 -3.91 11.83 -7.10
C LYS A 14 -5.17 11.00 -7.21
N SER A 15 -5.07 9.68 -7.31
CA SER A 15 -6.25 8.81 -7.29
C SER A 15 -6.86 8.64 -5.90
N LEU A 16 -6.14 9.00 -4.83
CA LEU A 16 -6.63 8.84 -3.45
C LEU A 16 -7.80 9.78 -3.15
N SER A 17 -8.81 9.23 -2.49
CA SER A 17 -9.89 9.97 -1.84
C SER A 17 -9.40 10.73 -0.60
N LYS A 18 -10.21 11.67 -0.11
CA LYS A 18 -9.90 12.42 1.13
C LYS A 18 -9.75 11.50 2.34
N SER A 19 -10.56 10.44 2.43
CA SER A 19 -10.51 9.45 3.50
C SER A 19 -9.23 8.62 3.44
N GLU A 20 -8.82 8.14 2.26
CA GLU A 20 -7.57 7.38 2.08
C GLU A 20 -6.34 8.21 2.43
N LYS A 21 -6.32 9.49 2.04
CA LYS A 21 -5.22 10.42 2.41
C LYS A 21 -5.12 10.60 3.92
N ARG A 22 -6.26 10.72 4.60
CA ARG A 22 -6.32 10.82 6.08
C ARG A 22 -5.83 9.52 6.72
N GLN A 23 -6.32 8.37 6.24
CA GLN A 23 -5.92 7.05 6.71
C GLN A 23 -4.40 6.85 6.59
N PHE A 24 -3.82 7.24 5.46
CA PHE A 24 -2.38 7.17 5.25
C PHE A 24 -1.59 8.01 6.28
N LYS A 25 -2.02 9.24 6.55
CA LYS A 25 -1.37 10.09 7.58
C LYS A 25 -1.45 9.46 8.97
N LEU A 26 -2.58 8.86 9.33
CA LEU A 26 -2.75 8.12 10.59
C LEU A 26 -1.91 6.84 10.64
N TYR A 27 -1.80 6.12 9.52
CA TYR A 27 -0.93 4.95 9.39
C TYR A 27 0.53 5.33 9.64
N VAL A 28 1.05 6.37 8.98
CA VAL A 28 2.43 6.84 9.18
C VAL A 28 2.66 7.32 10.61
N GLY A 29 1.70 8.06 11.19
CA GLY A 29 1.82 8.53 12.57
C GLY A 29 1.95 7.41 13.62
N ARG A 30 1.44 6.21 13.32
CA ARG A 30 1.55 5.02 14.19
C ARG A 30 2.88 4.28 14.07
N LEU A 31 3.66 4.51 13.00
CA LEU A 31 4.93 3.81 12.77
C LEU A 31 6.10 4.34 13.64
N GLY A 32 5.88 5.41 14.41
CA GLY A 32 6.87 5.95 15.35
C GLY A 32 7.67 7.15 14.81
N VAL A 33 8.29 7.89 15.74
CA VAL A 33 8.69 9.32 15.63
C VAL A 33 9.89 9.61 14.70
N ASN A 34 10.51 8.61 14.06
CA ASN A 34 11.70 8.83 13.22
C ASN A 34 11.64 8.22 11.80
N THR A 35 10.49 7.75 11.33
CA THR A 35 10.37 7.33 9.92
C THR A 35 10.22 8.55 9.02
N ASP A 36 11.36 9.15 8.67
CA ASP A 36 11.63 10.07 7.57
C ASP A 36 10.52 11.08 7.23
N SER A 37 10.50 12.21 7.95
CA SER A 37 9.72 13.43 7.61
C SER A 37 9.78 13.78 6.11
N LYS A 38 10.87 13.41 5.43
CA LYS A 38 11.10 13.59 3.99
C LYS A 38 10.03 12.93 3.11
N PHE A 39 9.62 11.68 3.35
CA PHE A 39 8.63 11.04 2.48
C PHE A 39 7.21 11.56 2.75
N LEU A 40 6.90 11.93 4.01
CA LEU A 40 5.64 12.58 4.35
C LEU A 40 5.56 13.99 3.75
N ASN A 41 6.67 14.73 3.76
CA ASN A 41 6.79 16.03 3.08
C ASN A 41 6.60 15.86 1.57
N LEU A 42 7.21 14.83 0.97
CA LEU A 42 6.99 14.49 -0.43
C LEU A 42 5.51 14.19 -0.70
N PHE A 43 4.85 13.38 0.13
CA PHE A 43 3.43 13.09 0.00
C PHE A 43 2.57 14.36 0.04
N ASN A 44 2.78 15.22 1.05
CA ASN A 44 2.05 16.48 1.20
C ASN A 44 2.30 17.43 0.02
N PHE A 45 3.51 17.43 -0.54
CA PHE A 45 3.84 18.20 -1.74
C PHE A 45 3.07 17.67 -2.95
N LEU A 46 3.14 16.37 -3.23
CA LEU A 46 2.45 15.72 -4.35
C LEU A 46 0.93 15.85 -4.26
N ASP A 47 0.37 15.77 -3.04
CA ASP A 47 -1.05 15.94 -2.79
C ASP A 47 -1.55 17.35 -3.19
N LYS A 48 -0.75 18.39 -2.94
CA LYS A 48 -1.07 19.78 -3.30
C LYS A 48 -0.76 20.13 -4.75
N ALA A 49 0.27 19.53 -5.35
CA ALA A 49 0.72 19.89 -6.70
C ALA A 49 -0.30 19.49 -7.78
N THR A 50 -0.63 20.36 -8.74
CA THR A 50 -1.55 20.01 -9.84
C THR A 50 -0.86 19.21 -10.96
N ILE A 51 0.41 19.48 -11.19
CA ILE A 51 1.25 18.85 -12.22
C ILE A 51 2.50 18.31 -11.52
N TYR A 52 3.00 17.18 -12.02
CA TYR A 52 4.26 16.63 -11.57
C TYR A 52 5.43 17.51 -12.04
N ASP A 53 6.22 18.03 -11.10
CA ASP A 53 7.43 18.79 -11.36
C ASP A 53 8.55 18.33 -10.41
N GLU A 54 9.52 17.63 -10.97
CA GLU A 54 10.68 17.12 -10.22
C GLU A 54 11.57 18.23 -9.68
N ALA A 55 11.77 19.32 -10.43
CA ALA A 55 12.59 20.43 -9.99
C ALA A 55 11.97 21.14 -8.79
N ALA A 56 10.63 21.28 -8.77
CA ALA A 56 9.92 21.81 -7.62
C ALA A 56 10.00 20.88 -6.40
N ILE A 57 9.97 19.55 -6.59
CA ILE A 57 10.17 18.58 -5.50
C ILE A 57 11.56 18.74 -4.88
N LEU A 58 12.61 18.88 -5.71
CA LEU A 58 13.98 19.03 -5.22
C LEU A 58 14.20 20.36 -4.49
N LYS A 59 13.57 21.45 -4.95
CA LYS A 59 13.67 22.78 -4.32
C LYS A 59 12.89 22.89 -3.01
N LYS A 60 11.66 22.38 -2.95
CA LYS A 60 10.75 22.54 -1.80
C LYS A 60 10.71 21.36 -0.85
N GLY A 61 11.02 20.15 -1.33
CA GLY A 61 10.90 18.91 -0.56
C GLY A 61 12.06 18.64 0.38
N GLY A 62 13.16 19.41 0.30
CA GLY A 62 14.36 19.18 1.11
C GLY A 62 15.03 17.83 0.84
N ILE A 63 14.78 17.25 -0.34
CA ILE A 63 15.30 15.94 -0.76
C ILE A 63 16.40 16.17 -1.78
N LYS A 64 17.58 15.60 -1.53
CA LYS A 64 18.69 15.61 -2.50
C LYS A 64 18.32 14.76 -3.72
N LYS A 65 18.77 15.15 -4.92
CA LYS A 65 18.50 14.40 -6.17
C LYS A 65 18.83 12.91 -6.07
N GLN A 66 19.93 12.58 -5.40
CA GLN A 66 20.37 11.20 -5.14
C GLN A 66 19.39 10.40 -4.25
N GLN A 67 18.66 11.07 -3.36
CA GLN A 67 17.73 10.44 -2.42
C GLN A 67 16.31 10.30 -3.01
N LEU A 68 15.98 11.08 -4.05
CA LEU A 68 14.62 11.17 -4.56
C LEU A 68 14.05 9.81 -5.00
N ALA A 69 14.83 9.01 -5.73
CA ALA A 69 14.38 7.69 -6.18
C ALA A 69 14.01 6.78 -4.99
N ASN A 70 14.84 6.72 -3.96
CA ASN A 70 14.60 5.91 -2.77
C ASN A 70 13.39 6.42 -1.96
N VAL A 71 13.28 7.73 -1.79
CA VAL A 71 12.15 8.34 -1.06
C VAL A 71 10.83 8.10 -1.80
N LYS A 72 10.83 8.18 -3.15
CA LYS A 72 9.66 7.83 -3.97
C LYS A 72 9.29 6.35 -3.83
N ALA A 73 10.25 5.45 -3.96
CA ALA A 73 10.02 4.01 -3.83
C ALA A 73 9.48 3.65 -2.43
N HIS A 74 10.04 4.27 -1.39
CA HIS A 74 9.56 4.10 -0.03
C HIS A 74 8.12 4.61 0.15
N LEU A 75 7.83 5.84 -0.31
CA LEU A 75 6.49 6.41 -0.25
C LEU A 75 5.47 5.55 -1.00
N TYR A 76 5.81 5.09 -2.20
CA TYR A 76 4.95 4.22 -2.99
C TYR A 76 4.61 2.92 -2.24
N LYS A 77 5.64 2.26 -1.68
CA LYS A 77 5.46 1.04 -0.87
C LYS A 77 4.57 1.30 0.35
N GLN A 78 4.81 2.37 1.09
CA GLN A 78 4.03 2.70 2.29
C GLN A 78 2.57 3.05 1.95
N LEU A 79 2.33 3.74 0.83
CA LEU A 79 0.98 4.01 0.35
C LEU A 79 0.21 2.71 0.06
N LEU A 80 0.83 1.79 -0.68
CA LEU A 80 0.19 0.50 -0.98
C LEU A 80 -0.11 -0.31 0.28
N ILE A 81 0.81 -0.35 1.25
CA ILE A 81 0.58 -1.03 2.53
C ILE A 81 -0.59 -0.38 3.28
N SER A 82 -0.61 0.95 3.37
CA SER A 82 -1.71 1.67 4.04
C SER A 82 -3.06 1.44 3.37
N LEU A 83 -3.10 1.36 2.04
CA LEU A 83 -4.33 1.06 1.30
C LEU A 83 -4.79 -0.37 1.54
N LYS A 84 -3.87 -1.35 1.51
CA LYS A 84 -4.16 -2.76 1.84
C LYS A 84 -4.78 -2.91 3.22
N LEU A 85 -4.34 -2.11 4.20
CA LEU A 85 -4.86 -2.14 5.57
C LEU A 85 -6.23 -1.42 5.71
N SER A 86 -6.72 -0.74 4.68
CA SER A 86 -8.02 -0.06 4.73
C SER A 86 -9.16 -1.06 4.55
N PRO A 87 -10.24 -1.01 5.36
CA PRO A 87 -11.42 -1.83 5.17
C PRO A 87 -12.04 -1.69 3.76
N SER A 88 -11.89 -0.52 3.14
CA SER A 88 -12.39 -0.24 1.79
C SER A 88 -11.76 -1.10 0.69
N HIS A 89 -10.57 -1.66 0.95
CA HIS A 89 -9.82 -2.49 0.00
C HIS A 89 -9.87 -3.98 0.35
N GLN A 90 -10.62 -4.35 1.38
CA GLN A 90 -10.86 -5.75 1.76
C GLN A 90 -11.89 -6.38 0.81
N ASN A 91 -11.42 -6.81 -0.36
CA ASN A 91 -12.21 -7.63 -1.27
C ASN A 91 -12.14 -9.12 -0.91
N VAL A 92 -13.05 -9.91 -1.49
CA VAL A 92 -13.13 -11.37 -1.28
C VAL A 92 -11.76 -12.04 -1.45
N ARG A 93 -11.00 -11.68 -2.50
CA ARG A 93 -9.64 -12.21 -2.74
C ARG A 93 -8.65 -11.90 -1.62
N SER A 94 -8.74 -10.70 -1.05
CA SER A 94 -7.84 -10.29 0.05
C SER A 94 -8.15 -11.07 1.32
N GLN A 95 -9.44 -11.31 1.60
CA GLN A 95 -9.87 -12.14 2.71
C GLN A 95 -9.42 -13.60 2.54
N ILE A 96 -9.57 -14.18 1.34
CA ILE A 96 -9.09 -15.55 1.05
C ILE A 96 -7.58 -15.64 1.28
N ARG A 97 -6.80 -14.70 0.72
CA ARG A 97 -5.34 -14.68 0.89
C ARG A 97 -4.93 -14.56 2.35
N GLU A 98 -5.61 -13.72 3.13
CA GLU A 98 -5.37 -13.60 4.57
C GLU A 98 -5.63 -14.92 5.31
N GLN A 99 -6.71 -15.64 4.99
CA GLN A 99 -6.95 -16.97 5.57
C GLN A 99 -5.85 -17.97 5.20
N LEU A 100 -5.34 -17.94 3.96
CA LEU A 100 -4.23 -18.79 3.54
C LEU A 100 -2.94 -18.47 4.31
N ASP A 101 -2.65 -17.18 4.51
CA ASP A 101 -1.51 -16.72 5.31
C ASP A 101 -1.62 -17.24 6.76
N PHE A 102 -2.80 -17.15 7.38
CA PHE A 102 -3.04 -17.69 8.72
C PHE A 102 -2.88 -19.21 8.78
N ALA A 103 -3.41 -19.94 7.79
CA ALA A 103 -3.24 -21.38 7.71
C ALA A 103 -1.77 -21.79 7.61
N SER A 104 -0.98 -21.07 6.81
CA SER A 104 0.46 -21.28 6.67
C SER A 104 1.21 -21.06 7.98
N ILE A 105 0.91 -19.97 8.70
CA ILE A 105 1.50 -19.68 10.02
C ILE A 105 1.20 -20.81 11.01
N LEU A 106 -0.05 -21.29 11.08
CA LEU A 106 -0.44 -22.39 11.97
C LEU A 106 0.25 -23.70 11.60
N TYR A 107 0.38 -23.99 10.30
CA TYR A 107 1.08 -25.17 9.81
C TYR A 107 2.54 -25.17 10.24
N HIS A 108 3.26 -24.05 10.03
CA HIS A 108 4.66 -23.91 10.44
C HIS A 108 4.85 -23.96 11.97
N LYS A 109 3.81 -23.69 12.75
CA LYS A 109 3.80 -23.86 14.21
C LYS A 109 3.40 -25.26 14.67
N GLY A 110 3.18 -26.21 13.76
CA GLY A 110 2.75 -27.58 14.08
C GLY A 110 1.27 -27.72 14.43
N LEU A 111 0.47 -26.65 14.30
CA LEU A 111 -0.96 -26.63 14.62
C LEU A 111 -1.81 -27.11 13.43
N TYR A 112 -1.53 -28.32 12.94
CA TYR A 112 -2.06 -28.84 11.67
C TYR A 112 -3.59 -28.90 11.61
N LYS A 113 -4.25 -29.35 12.68
CA LYS A 113 -5.72 -29.40 12.73
C LYS A 113 -6.36 -28.00 12.62
N GLN A 114 -5.74 -27.00 13.24
CA GLN A 114 -6.22 -25.62 13.15
C GLN A 114 -5.97 -25.03 11.76
N SER A 115 -4.79 -25.29 11.19
CA SER A 115 -4.45 -24.92 9.81
C SER A 115 -5.48 -25.48 8.82
N LEU A 116 -5.77 -26.78 8.89
CA LEU A 116 -6.73 -27.45 8.01
C LEU A 116 -8.13 -26.84 8.12
N LYS A 117 -8.59 -26.54 9.34
CA LYS A 117 -9.90 -25.91 9.58
C LYS A 117 -10.00 -24.51 8.93
N ILE A 118 -8.91 -23.75 8.91
CA ILE A 118 -8.87 -22.46 8.20
C ILE A 118 -8.90 -22.68 6.69
N LEU A 119 -8.15 -23.65 6.17
CA LEU A 119 -8.13 -23.97 4.74
C LEU A 119 -9.49 -24.41 4.21
N GLU A 120 -10.22 -25.24 4.96
CA GLU A 120 -11.58 -25.67 4.60
C GLU A 120 -12.53 -24.48 4.48
N LYS A 121 -12.55 -23.59 5.48
CA LYS A 121 -13.36 -22.37 5.44
C LYS A 121 -12.97 -21.45 4.29
N ALA A 122 -11.67 -21.27 4.05
CA ALA A 122 -11.19 -20.44 2.95
C ALA A 122 -11.62 -21.01 1.59
N LYS A 123 -11.61 -22.34 1.43
CA LYS A 123 -12.07 -23.04 0.23
C LYS A 123 -13.58 -22.85 0.01
N GLU A 124 -14.39 -23.08 1.04
CA GLU A 124 -15.84 -22.87 0.96
C GLU A 124 -16.18 -21.43 0.59
N PHE A 125 -15.50 -20.47 1.21
CA PHE A 125 -15.67 -19.06 0.92
C PHE A 125 -15.26 -18.70 -0.52
N ALA A 126 -14.16 -19.27 -1.03
CA ALA A 126 -13.73 -19.07 -2.41
C ALA A 126 -14.74 -19.63 -3.42
N ILE A 127 -15.28 -20.82 -3.16
CA ILE A 127 -16.29 -21.47 -4.01
C ILE A 127 -17.58 -20.64 -4.02
N TYR A 128 -18.05 -20.20 -2.86
CA TYR A 128 -19.27 -19.40 -2.72
C TYR A 128 -19.20 -18.08 -3.51
N ASN A 129 -18.03 -17.45 -3.55
CA ASN A 129 -17.84 -16.18 -4.26
C ASN A 129 -17.31 -16.34 -5.70
N GLU A 130 -17.28 -17.56 -6.24
CA GLU A 130 -16.75 -17.88 -7.59
C GLU A 130 -15.30 -17.45 -7.85
N GLU A 131 -14.51 -17.22 -6.79
CA GLU A 131 -13.10 -16.82 -6.88
C GLU A 131 -12.20 -18.04 -7.07
N LYS A 132 -12.26 -18.62 -8.28
CA LYS A 132 -11.56 -19.87 -8.63
C LYS A 132 -10.06 -19.69 -8.96
N ASN A 133 -9.62 -18.46 -9.25
CA ASN A 133 -8.26 -18.15 -9.70
C ASN A 133 -7.61 -17.06 -8.86
N LEU A 134 -6.44 -17.34 -8.27
CA LEU A 134 -5.71 -16.40 -7.40
C LEU A 134 -4.90 -15.32 -8.15
N ALA A 135 -4.66 -15.52 -9.45
CA ALA A 135 -3.95 -14.58 -10.32
C ALA A 135 -4.48 -14.68 -11.76
N TYR A 136 -4.61 -13.53 -12.42
CA TYR A 136 -4.76 -13.37 -13.87
C TYR A 136 -3.58 -12.55 -14.36
#